data_AF-A0A811R799-F1
#
_entry.id   AF-A0A811R799-F1
#
_cell.length_a   1.000
_cell.length_b   1.000
_cell.length_c   1.000
_cell.angle_alpha   90.00
_cell.angle_beta   90.00
_cell.angle_gamma   90.00
#
_symmetry.space_group_name_H-M   'P 1'
#
loop_
_entity.id
_entity.type
_entity.pdbx_description
1 polymer ?
#
loop_
_entity_poly.entity_id
_entity_poly.type
_entity_poly.pdbx_seq_one_letter_code
_entity_poly.pdbx_strand_id
1 'polypeptide(L)'
;MDPGLAFDINKEQYIGYLCSSLGQTAMRAITRKYSTGECSDYAHVAQEELNYPSVVVDVLPLRQNHVVVRTLTNLVADGLPEVYKLSVVLSKMVFVDVEPAVLTFTAPGQKRSFSIRVAPRSGVTLIKGAAFEGSIIWSSNRGHVVRSPLLAVVGLDAPPPSTAWKLDD
;
A
#
# COMPACT_ATOMS: atom_id res chain seq x y z
N MET A 1 -18.58 15.80 -1.55
CA MET A 1 -17.61 14.75 -1.90
C MET A 1 -17.48 13.89 -0.65
N ASP A 2 -17.95 12.65 -0.70
CA ASP A 2 -17.93 11.73 0.44
C ASP A 2 -17.34 10.39 -0.03
N PRO A 3 -16.05 10.12 0.26
CA PRO A 3 -15.38 8.92 -0.20
C PRO A 3 -15.66 7.68 0.68
N GLY A 4 -16.31 7.85 1.85
CA GLY A 4 -16.47 6.80 2.85
C GLY A 4 -15.19 6.47 3.62
N LEU A 5 -14.12 6.05 2.92
CA LEU A 5 -12.83 5.69 3.52
C LEU A 5 -11.65 6.46 2.90
N ALA A 6 -10.56 6.57 3.64
CA ALA A 6 -9.28 7.10 3.16
C ALA A 6 -8.08 6.26 3.56
N PHE A 7 -7.02 6.33 2.76
CA PHE A 7 -5.70 5.80 3.09
C PHE A 7 -4.91 6.89 3.81
N ASP A 8 -4.99 6.93 5.14
CA ASP A 8 -4.27 7.94 5.92
C ASP A 8 -2.81 7.59 6.10
N ILE A 9 -1.96 8.59 6.00
CA ILE A 9 -0.54 8.51 6.30
C ILE A 9 -0.13 9.76 7.07
N ASN A 10 0.67 9.58 8.12
CA ASN A 10 1.20 10.70 8.90
C ASN A 10 2.60 11.10 8.44
N LYS A 11 3.06 12.23 8.97
CA LYS A 11 4.36 12.81 8.64
C LYS A 11 5.51 11.90 9.04
N GLU A 12 5.42 11.26 10.19
CA GLU A 12 6.45 10.38 10.75
C GLU A 12 6.65 9.14 9.86
N GLN A 13 5.56 8.57 9.32
CA GLN A 13 5.61 7.48 8.35
C GLN A 13 6.25 7.91 7.02
N TYR A 14 5.97 9.12 6.55
CA TYR A 14 6.67 9.67 5.38
C TYR A 14 8.17 9.87 5.64
N ILE A 15 8.54 10.36 6.81
CA ILE A 15 9.96 10.50 7.19
C ILE A 15 10.63 9.13 7.25
N GLY A 16 9.99 8.15 7.88
CA GLY A 16 10.44 6.75 7.91
C GLY A 16 10.68 6.19 6.51
N TYR A 17 9.76 6.45 5.58
CA TYR A 17 9.92 6.05 4.17
C TYR A 17 11.11 6.72 3.48
N LEU A 18 11.30 8.03 3.67
CA LEU A 18 12.45 8.76 3.14
C LEU A 18 13.77 8.21 3.70
N CYS A 19 13.78 7.87 4.99
CA CYS A 19 14.92 7.25 5.66
C CYS A 19 15.28 5.89 5.07
N SER A 20 14.28 5.01 4.91
CA SER A 20 14.44 3.69 4.31
C SER A 20 14.93 3.74 2.86
N SER A 21 14.47 4.73 2.09
CA SER A 21 14.70 4.77 0.64
C SER A 21 15.94 5.59 0.23
N LEU A 22 16.20 6.69 0.94
CA LEU A 22 17.19 7.71 0.54
C LEU A 22 18.24 8.00 1.63
N GLY A 23 18.04 7.53 2.87
CA GLY A 23 18.97 7.73 3.98
C GLY A 23 18.94 9.13 4.61
N GLN A 24 19.77 9.31 5.64
CA GLN A 24 19.77 10.48 6.53
C GLN A 24 19.99 11.82 5.79
N THR A 25 20.97 11.88 4.90
CA THR A 25 21.34 13.12 4.20
C THR A 25 20.18 13.65 3.37
N ALA A 26 19.56 12.79 2.56
CA ALA A 26 18.42 13.15 1.72
C ALA A 26 17.19 13.48 2.57
N MET A 27 16.90 12.69 3.61
CA MET A 27 15.80 12.98 4.53
C MET A 27 15.91 14.38 5.14
N ARG A 28 17.09 14.79 5.64
CA ARG A 28 17.32 16.14 6.17
C ARG A 28 17.12 17.24 5.13
N ALA A 29 17.61 17.03 3.92
CA ALA A 29 17.48 18.01 2.83
C ALA A 29 16.01 18.21 2.39
N ILE A 30 15.24 17.12 2.35
CA ILE A 30 13.81 17.14 1.98
C ILE A 30 12.96 17.72 3.10
N THR A 31 13.17 17.28 4.35
CA THR A 31 12.34 17.66 5.49
C THR A 31 12.71 19.03 6.06
N ARG A 32 13.97 19.48 5.92
CA ARG A 32 14.46 20.77 6.41
C ARG A 32 14.07 21.00 7.87
N LYS A 33 13.40 22.12 8.18
CA LYS A 33 12.91 22.47 9.51
C LYS A 33 11.72 21.62 10.00
N TYR A 34 11.14 20.78 9.14
CA TYR A 34 10.01 19.94 9.51
C TYR A 34 10.45 18.68 10.26
N SER A 35 11.72 18.27 10.20
CA SER A 35 12.24 17.19 11.03
C SER A 35 13.58 17.61 11.63
N THR A 36 13.74 17.39 12.94
CA THR A 36 15.03 17.54 13.62
C THR A 36 15.57 16.21 14.11
N GLY A 37 14.85 15.10 13.86
CA GLY A 37 15.24 13.76 14.29
C GLY A 37 16.20 13.08 13.30
N GLU A 38 16.85 12.03 13.78
CA GLU A 38 17.63 11.10 12.98
C GLU A 38 16.76 9.99 12.41
N CYS A 39 17.19 9.35 11.33
CA CYS A 39 16.46 8.22 10.75
C CYS A 39 16.27 7.06 11.73
N SER A 40 17.15 6.92 12.72
CA SER A 40 16.99 5.97 13.83
C SER A 40 15.79 6.25 14.73
N ASP A 41 15.26 7.48 14.70
CA ASP A 41 14.12 7.90 15.52
C ASP A 41 12.78 7.55 14.86
N TYR A 42 12.79 7.12 13.60
CA TYR A 42 11.60 6.81 12.82
C TYR A 42 11.49 5.31 12.53
N ALA A 43 10.27 4.80 12.50
CA ALA A 43 10.02 3.45 12.04
C ALA A 43 10.48 3.29 10.58
N HIS A 44 11.13 2.17 10.27
CA HIS A 44 11.46 1.83 8.90
C HIS A 44 10.16 1.55 8.14
N VAL A 45 9.94 2.24 7.02
CA VAL A 45 8.76 2.05 6.16
C VAL A 45 9.26 1.74 4.76
N ALA A 46 9.08 0.49 4.31
CA ALA A 46 9.43 0.12 2.94
C ALA A 46 8.50 0.84 1.94
N GLN A 47 8.93 0.99 0.69
CA GLN A 47 8.15 1.70 -0.33
C GLN A 47 6.76 1.07 -0.53
N GLU A 48 6.73 -0.25 -0.56
CA GLU A 48 5.52 -1.06 -0.69
C GLU A 48 4.60 -0.95 0.53
N GLU A 49 5.12 -0.60 1.72
CA GLU A 49 4.39 -0.47 2.98
C GLU A 49 3.80 0.93 3.19
N LEU A 50 4.15 1.90 2.34
CA LEU A 50 3.52 3.21 2.34
C LEU A 50 2.01 3.04 2.14
N ASN A 51 1.20 3.66 2.99
CA ASN A 51 -0.27 3.52 2.96
C ASN A 51 -0.89 4.33 1.82
N TYR A 52 -0.56 3.98 0.58
CA TYR A 52 -0.92 4.70 -0.63
C TYR A 52 -2.17 4.07 -1.28
N PRO A 53 -3.06 4.86 -1.92
CA PRO A 53 -4.31 4.37 -2.51
C PRO A 53 -4.11 3.51 -3.78
N SER A 54 -2.88 3.29 -4.23
CA SER A 54 -2.52 2.35 -5.28
C SER A 54 -1.52 1.32 -4.79
N VAL A 55 -1.52 0.16 -5.43
CA VAL A 55 -0.73 -1.00 -5.01
C VAL A 55 0.09 -1.49 -6.19
N VAL A 56 1.40 -1.57 -5.99
CA VAL A 56 2.34 -2.26 -6.89
C VAL A 56 2.93 -3.41 -6.09
N VAL A 57 2.86 -4.62 -6.63
CA VAL A 57 3.25 -5.86 -5.94
C VAL A 57 3.97 -6.80 -6.88
N ASP A 58 4.98 -7.48 -6.34
CA ASP A 58 5.66 -8.55 -7.05
C ASP A 58 4.82 -9.83 -7.05
N VAL A 59 4.80 -10.49 -8.20
CA VAL A 59 4.18 -11.79 -8.38
C VAL A 59 5.21 -12.87 -8.09
N LEU A 60 5.24 -13.29 -6.83
CA LEU A 60 6.19 -14.29 -6.37
C LEU A 60 5.58 -15.71 -6.39
N PRO A 61 6.39 -16.76 -6.62
CA PRO A 61 5.94 -18.14 -6.43
C PRO A 61 5.37 -18.33 -5.03
N LEU A 62 4.31 -19.15 -4.92
CA LEU A 62 3.71 -19.53 -3.63
C LEU A 62 4.82 -20.03 -2.70
N ARG A 63 5.17 -19.22 -1.67
CA ARG A 63 6.10 -19.44 -0.53
C ARG A 63 7.06 -18.28 -0.26
N GLN A 64 7.08 -17.21 -1.05
CA GLN A 64 7.74 -15.97 -0.62
C GLN A 64 6.74 -15.07 0.11
N ASN A 65 7.12 -14.64 1.32
CA ASN A 65 6.30 -13.88 2.28
C ASN A 65 6.05 -12.41 1.86
N HIS A 66 6.06 -12.07 0.57
CA HIS A 66 5.80 -10.68 0.18
C HIS A 66 4.31 -10.38 0.33
N VAL A 67 3.99 -9.64 1.37
CA VAL A 67 2.65 -9.24 1.76
C VAL A 67 2.66 -7.73 1.90
N VAL A 68 1.76 -7.07 1.16
CA VAL A 68 1.58 -5.63 1.26
C VAL A 68 0.40 -5.35 2.16
N VAL A 69 0.58 -4.47 3.16
CA VAL A 69 -0.48 -4.08 4.08
C VAL A 69 -0.96 -2.68 3.75
N ARG A 70 -2.29 -2.49 3.79
CA ARG A 70 -2.94 -1.19 3.68
C ARG A 70 -3.87 -0.98 4.85
N THR A 71 -4.08 0.28 5.21
CA THR A 71 -4.97 0.69 6.30
C THR A 71 -5.96 1.72 5.81
N LEU A 72 -7.24 1.45 6.00
CA LEU A 72 -8.34 2.34 5.67
C LEU A 72 -8.87 3.00 6.95
N THR A 73 -9.06 4.31 6.91
CA THR A 73 -9.72 5.09 7.96
C THR A 73 -11.15 5.41 7.52
N ASN A 74 -12.12 5.20 8.41
CA ASN A 74 -13.50 5.62 8.21
C ASN A 74 -13.66 7.14 8.32
N LEU A 75 -14.15 7.79 7.28
CA LEU A 75 -14.43 9.22 7.24
C LEU A 75 -15.91 9.57 7.42
N VAL A 76 -16.80 8.58 7.46
CA VAL A 76 -18.24 8.80 7.63
C VAL A 76 -18.53 9.35 9.02
N ALA A 77 -19.06 10.58 9.07
CA ALA A 77 -19.22 11.36 10.30
C ALA A 77 -20.47 11.00 11.12
N ASP A 78 -21.48 10.37 10.53
CA ASP A 78 -22.78 10.11 11.18
C ASP A 78 -22.73 9.02 12.27
N GLY A 79 -21.60 8.31 12.38
CA GLY A 79 -21.36 7.30 13.41
C GLY A 79 -22.18 6.02 13.24
N LEU A 80 -22.88 5.84 12.12
CA LEU A 80 -23.61 4.62 11.84
C LEU A 80 -22.65 3.53 11.33
N PRO A 81 -22.83 2.26 11.75
CA PRO A 81 -21.99 1.17 11.26
C PRO A 81 -22.08 0.99 9.74
N GLU A 82 -20.94 0.71 9.13
CA GLU A 82 -20.82 0.47 7.70
C GLU A 82 -19.92 -0.73 7.43
N VAL A 83 -20.37 -1.61 6.53
CA VAL A 83 -19.70 -2.86 6.18
C VAL A 83 -19.28 -2.81 4.72
N TYR A 84 -18.00 -3.00 4.48
CA TYR A 84 -17.38 -3.00 3.16
C TYR A 84 -17.02 -4.43 2.76
N LYS A 85 -17.46 -4.84 1.57
CA LYS A 85 -17.12 -6.14 0.97
C LYS A 85 -16.09 -5.94 -0.14
N LEU A 86 -15.13 -6.85 -0.15
CA LEU A 86 -14.07 -6.88 -1.14
C LEU A 86 -14.56 -7.40 -2.50
N SER A 87 -14.07 -6.78 -3.56
CA SER A 87 -14.00 -7.33 -4.91
C SER A 87 -12.63 -7.05 -5.50
N VAL A 88 -12.07 -8.00 -6.24
CA VAL A 88 -10.80 -7.83 -6.95
C VAL A 88 -11.01 -8.09 -8.43
N VAL A 89 -10.53 -7.17 -9.26
CA VAL A 89 -10.53 -7.28 -10.72
C VAL A 89 -9.08 -7.37 -11.16
N LEU A 90 -8.64 -8.52 -11.69
CA LEU A 90 -7.30 -8.72 -12.24
C LEU A 90 -7.31 -9.88 -13.25
N SER A 91 -6.25 -10.01 -14.05
CA SER A 91 -6.05 -11.11 -15.01
C SER A 91 -6.25 -12.49 -14.38
N LYS A 92 -6.84 -13.43 -15.15
CA LYS A 92 -7.03 -14.83 -14.73
C LYS A 92 -5.72 -15.61 -14.54
N MET A 93 -4.59 -15.08 -14.99
CA MET A 93 -3.27 -15.74 -14.86
C MET A 93 -2.70 -15.65 -13.44
N VAL A 94 -3.16 -14.68 -12.65
CA VAL A 94 -2.70 -14.42 -11.29
C VAL A 94 -3.84 -14.61 -10.28
N PHE A 95 -3.46 -14.94 -9.06
CA PHE A 95 -4.32 -15.02 -7.90
C PHE A 95 -3.97 -13.88 -6.95
N VAL A 96 -4.97 -13.14 -6.51
CA VAL A 96 -4.84 -12.07 -5.51
C VAL A 96 -5.58 -12.52 -4.28
N ASP A 97 -4.85 -12.62 -3.18
CA ASP A 97 -5.36 -12.92 -1.87
C ASP A 97 -5.41 -11.64 -1.05
N VAL A 98 -6.56 -11.34 -0.46
CA VAL A 98 -6.74 -10.16 0.39
C VAL A 98 -7.47 -10.56 1.65
N GLU A 99 -6.86 -10.26 2.80
CA GLU A 99 -7.41 -10.62 4.11
C GLU A 99 -7.46 -9.42 5.07
N PRO A 100 -8.59 -9.21 5.77
CA PRO A 100 -9.88 -9.91 5.61
C PRO A 100 -10.60 -9.47 4.33
N ALA A 101 -11.56 -10.26 3.84
CA ALA A 101 -12.41 -9.89 2.67
C ALA A 101 -13.62 -8.99 3.04
N VAL A 102 -13.79 -8.69 4.33
CA VAL A 102 -14.86 -7.82 4.85
C VAL A 102 -14.26 -6.90 5.91
N LEU A 103 -14.56 -5.60 5.80
CA LEU A 103 -14.17 -4.60 6.79
C LEU A 103 -15.43 -3.99 7.40
N THR A 104 -15.50 -3.98 8.73
CA THR A 104 -16.60 -3.36 9.48
C THR A 104 -16.09 -2.17 10.26
N PHE A 105 -16.73 -1.03 10.02
CA PHE A 105 -16.49 0.21 10.74
C PHE A 105 -17.73 0.58 11.56
N THR A 106 -17.55 0.95 12.82
CA THR A 106 -18.64 1.25 13.77
C THR A 106 -18.59 2.67 14.31
N ALA A 107 -17.53 3.43 13.99
CA ALA A 107 -17.35 4.80 14.45
C ALA A 107 -16.49 5.60 13.46
N PRO A 108 -16.62 6.93 13.42
CA PRO A 108 -15.75 7.81 12.63
C PRO A 108 -14.29 7.69 13.11
N GLY A 109 -13.33 7.76 12.19
CA GLY A 109 -11.90 7.68 12.48
C GLY A 109 -11.39 6.27 12.80
N GLN A 110 -12.25 5.25 12.87
CA GLN A 110 -11.80 3.88 13.08
C GLN A 110 -10.94 3.42 11.89
N LYS A 111 -9.84 2.73 12.20
CA LYS A 111 -8.91 2.20 11.23
C LYS A 111 -9.02 0.68 11.12
N ARG A 112 -8.97 0.16 9.90
CA ARG A 112 -8.90 -1.28 9.63
C ARG A 112 -7.85 -1.55 8.58
N SER A 113 -7.05 -2.58 8.81
CA SER A 113 -5.99 -2.99 7.90
C SER A 113 -6.38 -4.24 7.13
N PHE A 114 -5.85 -4.37 5.92
CA PHE A 114 -5.94 -5.59 5.12
C PHE A 114 -4.58 -5.89 4.47
N SER A 115 -4.28 -7.16 4.32
CA SER A 115 -3.11 -7.67 3.63
C SER A 115 -3.44 -8.00 2.17
N ILE A 116 -2.44 -7.92 1.31
CA ILE A 116 -2.53 -8.21 -0.12
C ILE A 116 -1.35 -9.11 -0.47
N ARG A 117 -1.64 -10.25 -1.11
CA ARG A 117 -0.64 -11.17 -1.62
C ARG A 117 -1.00 -11.56 -3.04
N VAL A 118 -0.03 -11.54 -3.95
CA VAL A 118 -0.23 -11.93 -5.35
C VAL A 118 0.67 -13.09 -5.71
N ALA A 119 0.10 -14.10 -6.37
CA ALA A 119 0.82 -15.28 -6.81
C ALA A 119 0.37 -15.71 -8.21
N PRO A 120 1.19 -16.46 -8.97
CA PRO A 120 0.72 -17.15 -10.15
C PRO A 120 -0.40 -18.12 -9.79
N ARG A 121 -1.39 -18.30 -10.68
CA ARG A 121 -2.34 -19.41 -10.51
C ARG A 121 -1.63 -20.76 -10.66
N SER A 122 -2.19 -21.79 -10.03
CA SER A 122 -1.69 -23.16 -10.14
C SER A 122 -1.59 -23.58 -11.62
N GLY A 123 -0.45 -24.13 -12.02
CA GLY A 123 -0.17 -24.55 -13.40
C GLY A 123 0.18 -23.42 -14.37
N VAL A 124 0.26 -22.17 -13.91
CA VAL A 124 0.67 -21.02 -14.74
C VAL A 124 2.14 -20.68 -14.49
N THR A 125 2.93 -20.63 -15.56
CA THR A 125 4.29 -20.07 -15.55
C THR A 125 4.24 -18.66 -16.11
N LEU A 126 4.77 -17.70 -15.36
CA LEU A 126 4.83 -16.29 -15.76
C LEU A 126 6.26 -15.92 -16.17
N ILE A 127 6.37 -15.00 -17.13
CA ILE A 127 7.65 -14.51 -17.64
C ILE A 127 8.05 -13.26 -16.85
N LYS A 128 9.33 -13.14 -16.48
CA LYS A 128 9.85 -11.93 -15.83
C LYS A 128 9.55 -10.68 -16.67
N GLY A 129 9.11 -9.61 -16.03
CA GLY A 129 8.70 -8.36 -16.67
C GLY A 129 7.25 -8.34 -17.16
N ALA A 130 6.52 -9.47 -17.10
CA ALA A 130 5.08 -9.44 -17.34
C ALA A 130 4.37 -8.60 -16.26
N ALA A 131 3.37 -7.84 -16.68
CA ALA A 131 2.60 -6.94 -15.83
C ALA A 131 1.10 -7.19 -16.01
N PHE A 132 0.36 -7.14 -14.90
CA PHE A 132 -1.08 -7.33 -14.87
C PHE A 132 -1.72 -6.15 -14.13
N GLU A 133 -2.59 -5.43 -14.82
CA GLU A 133 -3.32 -4.28 -14.29
C GLU A 133 -4.73 -4.65 -13.84
N GLY A 134 -5.16 -4.05 -12.74
CA GLY A 134 -6.45 -4.31 -12.15
C GLY A 134 -6.78 -3.37 -10.99
N SER A 135 -7.64 -3.81 -10.09
CA SER A 135 -8.07 -3.02 -8.95
C SER A 135 -8.59 -3.86 -7.79
N ILE A 136 -8.35 -3.37 -6.58
CA ILE A 136 -9.02 -3.75 -5.34
C ILE A 136 -10.19 -2.77 -5.12
N ILE A 137 -11.38 -3.29 -4.84
CA ILE A 137 -12.60 -2.51 -4.70
C ILE A 137 -13.28 -2.89 -3.39
N TRP A 138 -13.57 -1.89 -2.56
CA TRP A 138 -14.37 -2.02 -1.37
C TRP A 138 -15.73 -1.36 -1.62
N SER A 139 -16.79 -2.17 -1.65
CA SER A 139 -18.16 -1.70 -1.82
C SER A 139 -18.91 -1.79 -0.51
N SER A 140 -19.50 -0.69 -0.07
CA SER A 140 -20.22 -0.63 1.19
C SER A 140 -21.69 -1.00 1.05
N ASN A 141 -22.30 -1.43 2.16
CA ASN A 141 -23.75 -1.63 2.24
C ASN A 141 -24.55 -0.32 2.26
N ARG A 142 -23.88 0.85 2.22
CA ARG A 142 -24.49 2.19 2.22
C ARG A 142 -24.21 3.00 0.95
N GLY A 143 -23.52 2.40 -0.04
CA GLY A 143 -23.30 3.01 -1.36
C GLY A 143 -21.91 3.62 -1.60
N HIS A 144 -21.01 3.63 -0.61
CA HIS A 144 -19.62 4.03 -0.82
C HIS A 144 -18.86 2.98 -1.62
N VAL A 145 -18.00 3.45 -2.53
CA VAL A 145 -17.12 2.61 -3.34
C VAL A 145 -15.70 3.17 -3.29
N VAL A 146 -14.78 2.40 -2.75
CA VAL A 146 -13.36 2.76 -2.64
C VAL A 146 -12.58 1.85 -3.57
N ARG A 147 -11.97 2.41 -4.61
CA ARG A 147 -11.23 1.68 -5.64
C ARG A 147 -9.75 2.05 -5.58
N SER A 148 -8.90 1.03 -5.54
CA SER A 148 -7.45 1.15 -5.56
C SER A 148 -6.87 0.43 -6.77
N PRO A 149 -6.14 1.11 -7.67
CA PRO A 149 -5.42 0.45 -8.76
C PRO A 149 -4.42 -0.57 -8.22
N LEU A 150 -4.34 -1.73 -8.87
CA LEU A 150 -3.42 -2.82 -8.55
C LEU A 150 -2.58 -3.15 -9.79
N LEU A 151 -1.27 -3.05 -9.67
CA LEU A 151 -0.30 -3.48 -10.68
C LEU A 151 0.53 -4.63 -10.12
N ALA A 152 0.41 -5.80 -10.73
CA ALA A 152 1.16 -6.99 -10.37
C ALA A 152 2.25 -7.23 -11.43
N VAL A 153 3.52 -7.18 -11.03
CA VAL A 153 4.67 -7.33 -11.94
C VAL A 153 5.45 -8.58 -11.56
N VAL A 154 5.94 -9.32 -12.54
CA VAL A 154 6.70 -10.56 -12.30
C VAL A 154 8.19 -10.27 -12.22
N GLY A 155 8.78 -10.46 -11.05
CA GLY A 155 10.20 -10.20 -10.80
C GLY A 155 10.49 -8.71 -10.78
N LEU A 156 9.80 -7.98 -9.89
CA LEU A 156 10.15 -6.60 -9.54
C LEU A 156 11.57 -6.60 -9.00
N ASP A 157 12.51 -6.12 -9.81
CA ASP A 157 13.87 -5.91 -9.34
C ASP A 157 13.84 -4.88 -8.21
N ALA A 158 14.60 -5.15 -7.13
CA ALA A 158 14.83 -4.13 -6.13
C ALA A 158 15.35 -2.88 -6.83
N PRO A 159 14.83 -1.68 -6.53
CA PRO A 159 15.39 -0.47 -7.09
C PRO A 159 16.89 -0.46 -6.78
N PRO A 160 17.76 -0.12 -7.75
CA PRO A 160 19.18 -0.02 -7.49
C PRO A 160 19.39 0.89 -6.28
N PRO A 161 20.35 0.58 -5.39
CA PRO A 161 20.61 1.43 -4.23
C PRO A 161 20.78 2.86 -4.71
N SER A 162 20.05 3.79 -4.09
CA SER A 162 20.12 5.19 -4.48
C SER A 162 21.58 5.62 -4.43
N THR A 163 22.09 6.10 -5.57
CA THR A 163 23.38 6.77 -5.59
C THR A 163 23.30 7.91 -4.58
N ALA A 164 24.35 8.10 -3.78
CA ALA A 164 24.41 9.17 -2.80
C ALA A 164 24.01 10.48 -3.49
N TRP A 165 22.86 11.05 -3.07
CA TRP A 165 22.35 12.29 -3.61
C TRP A 165 23.39 13.38 -3.36
N LYS A 166 24.07 13.82 -4.42
CA LYS A 166 24.93 15.00 -4.39
C LYS A 166 23.99 16.20 -4.42
N LEU A 167 23.84 16.86 -3.28
CA LEU A 167 23.04 18.08 -3.11
C LEU A 167 23.87 19.34 -3.40
N ASP A 168 24.81 19.24 -4.33
CA ASP A 168 25.68 20.34 -4.74
C ASP A 168 25.37 20.68 -6.20
N ASP A 169 24.31 21.47 -6.42
CA ASP A 169 24.09 22.32 -7.61
C ASP A 169 23.23 23.55 -7.19
#